data_AF-A0A7C9EFT1-F1
#
_entry.id   AF-A0A7C9EFT1-F1
#
_cell.length_a   1.000
_cell.length_b   1.000
_cell.length_c   1.000
_cell.angle_alpha   90.00
_cell.angle_beta   90.00
_cell.angle_gamma   90.00
#
_symmetry.space_group_name_H-M   'P 1'
#
loop_
_entity.id
_entity.type
_entity.pdbx_description
1 polymer ?
#
loop_
_entity_poly.entity_id
_entity_poly.type
_entity_poly.pdbx_seq_one_letter_code
_entity_poly.pdbx_strand_id
1 'polypeptide(L)'
;GRDESTWLSLKGKNLEHISGGESGLMNILEVSYCHLWSSLKSCFAYCALFPKDYEFNKETLISLWMAQGFVIPMSESQSLEEAGEEYFLTSLHRCFFQDVKKDEWGNIGT
;
A
#
# COMPACT_ATOMS: atom_id res chain seq x y z
N GLY A 1 -2.74 -7.09 22.93
CA GLY A 1 -3.80 -8.07 22.63
C GLY A 1 -4.90 -7.52 21.74
N ARG A 2 -4.58 -7.08 20.52
CA ARG A 2 -5.58 -6.73 19.47
C ARG A 2 -5.24 -7.35 18.10
N ASP A 3 -4.23 -8.21 18.09
CA ASP A 3 -3.55 -8.72 16.90
C ASP A 3 -3.70 -10.25 16.84
N GLU A 4 -3.54 -10.93 17.97
CA GLU A 4 -3.57 -12.39 18.07
C GLU A 4 -4.92 -13.04 17.73
N SER A 5 -6.04 -12.42 18.11
CA SER A 5 -7.38 -12.93 17.76
C SER A 5 -7.68 -12.79 16.26
N THR A 6 -7.17 -11.74 15.62
CA THR A 6 -7.26 -11.53 14.17
C THR A 6 -6.39 -12.56 13.44
N TRP A 7 -5.16 -12.80 13.91
CA TRP A 7 -4.28 -13.84 13.38
C TRP A 7 -4.87 -15.24 13.51
N LEU A 8 -5.45 -15.59 14.66
CA LEU A 8 -6.08 -16.90 14.87
C LEU A 8 -7.31 -17.09 13.98
N SER A 9 -8.12 -16.04 13.76
CA SER A 9 -9.24 -16.07 12.82
C SER A 9 -8.79 -16.19 11.36
N LEU A 10 -7.69 -15.56 10.98
CA LEU A 10 -7.11 -15.67 9.64
C LEU A 10 -6.51 -17.07 9.40
N LYS A 11 -5.82 -17.59 10.41
CA LYS A 11 -5.21 -18.93 10.41
C LYS A 11 -6.25 -20.03 10.21
N GLY A 12 -7.42 -19.90 10.86
CA GLY A 12 -8.50 -20.89 10.77
C GLY A 12 -9.36 -20.84 9.51
N LYS A 13 -9.40 -19.71 8.78
CA LYS A 13 -10.27 -19.56 7.60
C LYS A 13 -9.55 -19.75 6.26
N ASN A 14 -8.22 -19.58 6.20
CA ASN A 14 -7.49 -19.54 4.93
C ASN A 14 -6.41 -20.61 4.75
N LEU A 15 -5.83 -21.19 5.81
CA LEU A 15 -4.77 -22.20 5.62
C LEU A 15 -5.27 -23.52 5.02
N GLU A 16 -6.55 -23.83 5.16
CA GLU A 16 -7.14 -25.04 4.56
C GLU A 16 -7.27 -24.94 3.02
N HIS A 17 -7.14 -23.73 2.46
CA HIS A 17 -7.31 -23.48 1.02
C HIS A 17 -6.02 -23.01 0.30
N ILE A 18 -4.90 -22.90 1.03
CA ILE A 18 -3.58 -22.61 0.45
C ILE A 18 -2.98 -23.95 -0.02
N SER A 19 -3.54 -24.51 -1.09
CA SER A 19 -2.84 -25.56 -1.84
C SER A 19 -1.77 -24.87 -2.69
N GLY A 20 -0.53 -25.34 -2.56
CA GLY A 20 0.67 -24.67 -3.10
C GLY A 20 0.57 -24.39 -4.60
N GLY A 21 0.54 -23.10 -4.96
CA GLY A 21 0.50 -22.60 -6.32
C GLY A 21 0.27 -21.08 -6.34
N GLU A 22 0.26 -20.45 -7.53
CA GLU A 22 -0.01 -19.01 -7.73
C GLU A 22 -1.30 -18.53 -7.03
N SER A 23 -2.30 -19.42 -6.91
CA SER A 23 -3.54 -19.18 -6.18
C SER A 23 -3.34 -18.93 -4.67
N GLY A 24 -2.29 -19.51 -4.06
CA GLY A 24 -1.96 -19.30 -2.66
C GLY A 24 -1.34 -17.91 -2.42
N LEU A 25 -0.49 -17.44 -3.34
CA LEU A 25 0.05 -16.08 -3.29
C LEU A 25 -1.05 -15.04 -3.53
N MET A 26 -1.97 -15.31 -4.47
CA MET A 26 -3.12 -14.45 -4.73
C MET A 26 -4.02 -14.29 -3.50
N ASN A 27 -4.31 -15.39 -2.78
CA ASN A 27 -5.09 -15.35 -1.54
C ASN A 27 -4.38 -14.55 -0.41
N ILE A 28 -3.05 -14.64 -0.31
CA ILE A 28 -2.28 -13.85 0.66
C ILE A 28 -2.34 -12.35 0.31
N LEU A 29 -2.18 -12.02 -0.98
CA LEU A 29 -2.28 -10.65 -1.46
C LEU A 29 -3.69 -10.08 -1.28
N GLU A 30 -4.74 -10.87 -1.53
CA GLU A 30 -6.13 -10.48 -1.37
C GLU A 30 -6.46 -10.16 0.10
N VAL A 31 -5.95 -10.94 1.05
CA VAL A 31 -6.12 -10.65 2.49
C VAL A 31 -5.37 -9.39 2.91
N SER A 32 -4.13 -9.18 2.45
CA SER A 32 -3.37 -7.94 2.67
C SER A 32 -4.07 -6.74 2.03
N TYR A 33 -4.71 -6.93 0.87
CA TYR A 33 -5.50 -5.94 0.17
C TYR A 33 -6.80 -5.61 0.91
N CYS A 34 -7.51 -6.61 1.45
CA CYS A 34 -8.75 -6.42 2.20
C CYS A 34 -8.55 -5.57 3.47
N HIS A 35 -7.36 -5.60 4.07
CA HIS A 35 -6.97 -4.78 5.23
C HIS A 35 -6.36 -3.42 4.86
N LEU A 36 -6.44 -2.99 3.59
CA LEU A 36 -6.16 -1.61 3.20
C LEU A 36 -7.41 -0.77 3.48
N TRP A 37 -7.23 0.40 4.10
CA TRP A 37 -8.25 1.45 4.08
C TRP A 37 -8.68 1.69 2.63
N SER A 38 -9.97 1.89 2.38
CA SER A 38 -10.55 1.97 1.03
C SER A 38 -9.79 2.90 0.08
N SER A 39 -9.21 3.97 0.63
CA SER A 39 -8.44 4.98 -0.06
C SER A 39 -7.09 4.47 -0.59
N LEU A 40 -6.40 3.60 0.16
CA LEU A 40 -5.08 3.08 -0.21
C LEU A 40 -5.16 2.03 -1.35
N LYS A 41 -6.30 1.34 -1.45
CA LYS A 41 -6.62 0.46 -2.59
C LYS A 41 -6.63 1.22 -3.92
N SER A 42 -7.22 2.42 -3.92
CA SER A 42 -7.31 3.27 -5.10
C SER A 42 -5.93 3.76 -5.55
N CYS A 43 -5.07 4.18 -4.61
CA CYS A 43 -3.68 4.54 -4.90
C CYS A 43 -2.91 3.39 -5.55
N PHE A 44 -3.07 2.16 -5.04
CA PHE A 44 -2.41 0.97 -5.59
C PHE A 44 -2.93 0.60 -6.98
N ALA A 45 -4.25 0.58 -7.16
CA ALA A 45 -4.87 0.29 -8.46
C ALA A 45 -4.45 1.32 -9.53
N TYR A 46 -4.23 2.57 -9.13
CA TYR A 46 -3.73 3.61 -10.02
C TYR A 46 -2.31 3.33 -10.54
N CYS A 47 -1.41 2.80 -9.69
CA CYS A 47 -0.07 2.42 -10.12
C CYS A 47 -0.09 1.32 -11.20
N ALA A 48 -1.11 0.46 -11.22
CA ALA A 48 -1.27 -0.58 -12.24
C ALA A 48 -1.63 -0.04 -13.64
N LEU A 49 -1.92 1.26 -13.78
CA LEU A 49 -2.13 1.91 -15.08
C LEU A 49 -0.81 2.21 -15.81
N PHE A 50 0.32 2.18 -15.11
CA PHE A 50 1.63 2.45 -15.67
C PHE A 50 2.26 1.17 -16.24
N PRO A 51 3.14 1.28 -17.25
CA PRO A 51 3.88 0.14 -17.77
C PRO A 51 4.65 -0.60 -16.67
N LYS A 52 4.93 -1.88 -16.90
CA LYS A 52 5.79 -2.67 -16.02
C LYS A 52 7.15 -2.00 -15.87
N ASP A 53 7.72 -2.05 -14.67
CA ASP A 53 9.04 -1.52 -14.32
C ASP A 53 9.15 0.02 -14.46
N TYR A 54 8.01 0.73 -14.41
CA TYR A 54 7.99 2.19 -14.40
C TYR A 54 8.58 2.74 -13.10
N GLU A 55 9.60 3.59 -13.24
CA GLU A 55 10.16 4.35 -12.12
C GLU A 55 9.27 5.55 -11.83
N PHE A 56 8.58 5.52 -10.69
CA PHE A 56 7.82 6.66 -10.22
C PHE A 56 8.75 7.70 -9.62
N ASN A 57 8.39 8.99 -9.68
CA ASN A 57 8.94 9.97 -8.75
C ASN A 57 8.00 10.11 -7.53
N LYS A 58 8.48 10.04 -6.29
CA LYS A 58 7.67 10.08 -5.04
C LYS A 58 6.71 11.27 -5.06
N GLU A 59 7.26 12.46 -5.20
CA GLU A 59 6.50 13.72 -5.13
C GLU A 59 5.47 13.81 -6.26
N THR A 60 5.83 13.32 -7.44
CA THR A 60 4.92 13.24 -8.59
C THR A 60 3.78 12.26 -8.33
N LEU A 61 4.08 11.07 -7.79
CA LEU A 61 3.08 10.05 -7.51
C LEU A 61 2.09 10.51 -6.42
N ILE A 62 2.60 11.13 -5.35
CA ILE A 62 1.75 11.73 -4.31
C ILE A 62 0.85 12.81 -4.91
N SER A 63 1.39 13.68 -5.76
CA SER A 63 0.61 14.71 -6.46
C SER A 63 -0.50 14.13 -7.33
N LEU A 64 -0.25 13.02 -8.04
CA LEU A 64 -1.26 12.33 -8.83
C LEU A 64 -2.38 11.75 -7.95
N TRP A 65 -2.04 11.14 -6.82
CA TRP A 65 -3.04 10.62 -5.89
C TRP A 65 -3.89 11.72 -5.25
N MET A 66 -3.28 12.87 -4.91
CA MET A 66 -4.00 14.03 -4.40
C MET A 66 -4.95 14.60 -5.47
N ALA A 67 -4.49 14.77 -6.70
CA ALA A 67 -5.29 15.31 -7.81
C ALA A 67 -6.50 14.42 -8.13
N GLN A 68 -6.35 13.10 -7.98
CA GLN A 68 -7.42 12.14 -8.19
C GLN A 68 -8.37 12.01 -6.98
N GLY A 69 -8.07 12.69 -5.86
CA GLY A 69 -8.88 12.66 -4.64
C GLY A 69 -8.77 11.35 -3.85
N PHE A 70 -7.69 10.59 -4.03
CA PHE A 70 -7.47 9.35 -3.30
C PHE A 70 -6.89 9.57 -1.90
N VAL A 71 -6.27 10.72 -1.67
CA VAL A 71 -5.70 11.11 -0.38
C VAL A 71 -6.79 11.79 0.45
N ILE A 72 -7.08 11.22 1.62
CA ILE A 72 -8.02 11.78 2.59
C ILE A 72 -7.24 12.06 3.88
N PRO A 73 -7.15 13.34 4.32
CA PRO A 73 -6.55 13.69 5.60
C PRO A 73 -7.27 13.01 6.77
N MET A 74 -6.51 12.55 7.77
CA MET A 74 -7.08 11.93 8.99
C MET A 74 -7.59 12.96 10.00
N SER A 75 -7.18 14.23 9.87
CA SER A 75 -7.62 15.33 10.70
C SER A 75 -7.73 16.62 9.90
N GLU A 76 -8.55 17.56 10.35
CA GLU A 76 -8.72 18.88 9.70
C GLU A 76 -7.43 19.73 9.71
N SER A 77 -6.50 19.43 10.62
CA SER A 77 -5.21 20.11 10.73
C SER A 77 -4.12 19.52 9.82
N GLN A 78 -4.35 18.33 9.25
CA GLN A 78 -3.36 17.67 8.39
C GLN A 78 -3.49 18.19 6.96
N SER A 79 -2.39 18.65 6.40
CA SER A 79 -2.33 19.05 4.98
C SER A 79 -2.49 17.83 4.08
N LEU A 80 -2.89 18.07 2.82
CA LEU A 80 -3.02 16.99 1.84
C LEU A 80 -1.65 16.37 1.52
N GLU A 81 -0.60 17.18 1.54
CA GLU A 81 0.78 16.77 1.33
C GLU A 81 1.25 15.82 2.44
N GLU A 82 1.02 16.17 3.71
CA GLU A 82 1.34 15.30 4.86
C GLU A 82 0.53 14.00 4.81
N ALA A 83 -0.76 14.07 4.45
CA ALA A 83 -1.59 12.88 4.27
C ALA A 83 -1.10 12.01 3.11
N GLY A 84 -0.67 12.61 2.00
CA GLY A 84 -0.14 11.93 0.83
C GLY A 84 1.18 11.20 1.15
N GLU A 85 2.05 11.84 1.93
CA GLU A 85 3.29 11.23 2.41
C GLU A 85 3.01 10.02 3.31
N GLU A 86 2.03 10.10 4.21
CA GLU A 86 1.63 8.97 5.07
C GLU A 86 1.09 7.80 4.25
N TYR A 87 0.32 8.07 3.18
CA TYR A 87 -0.16 7.04 2.25
C TYR A 87 0.99 6.37 1.50
N PHE A 88 1.97 7.15 1.05
CA PHE A 88 3.16 6.63 0.38
C PHE A 88 4.00 5.77 1.32
N LEU A 89 4.29 6.24 2.54
CA LEU A 89 5.02 5.50 3.57
C LEU A 89 4.29 4.21 3.97
N THR A 90 2.96 4.25 4.11
CA THR A 90 2.16 3.06 4.40
C THR A 90 2.26 2.05 3.26
N SER A 91 2.31 2.53 2.02
CA SER A 91 2.45 1.67 0.84
C SER A 91 3.84 1.01 0.78
N LEU A 92 4.89 1.73 1.14
CA LEU A 92 6.26 1.22 1.27
C LEU A 92 6.40 0.18 2.38
N HIS A 93 5.82 0.44 3.56
CA HIS A 93 5.88 -0.46 4.71
C HIS A 93 5.14 -1.79 4.45
N ARG A 94 4.23 -1.81 3.47
CA ARG A 94 3.54 -3.03 3.00
C ARG A 94 4.22 -3.68 1.78
N CYS A 95 5.44 -3.26 1.45
CA CYS A 95 6.26 -3.77 0.35
C CYS A 95 5.61 -3.64 -1.05
N PHE A 96 4.78 -2.62 -1.28
CA PHE A 96 4.16 -2.42 -2.60
C PHE A 96 5.11 -1.85 -3.66
N PHE A 97 6.16 -1.13 -3.24
CA PHE A 97 7.19 -0.62 -4.14
C PHE A 97 8.48 -1.40 -3.93
N GLN A 98 9.11 -1.81 -5.04
CA GLN A 98 10.41 -2.47 -5.06
C GLN A 98 11.50 -1.44 -5.41
N ASP A 99 12.76 -1.74 -5.06
CA ASP A 99 13.95 -0.96 -5.45
C ASP A 99 13.89 0.54 -5.12
N VAL A 100 13.38 0.84 -3.93
CA VAL A 100 13.25 2.20 -3.41
C VAL A 100 14.62 2.85 -3.26
N LYS A 101 14.94 3.81 -4.13
CA LYS A 101 16.14 4.63 -4.02
C LYS A 101 16.00 5.60 -2.85
N LYS A 102 17.03 5.65 -2.01
CA LYS A 102 17.14 6.60 -0.91
C LYS A 102 18.23 7.60 -1.24
N ASP A 103 17.99 8.86 -0.98
CA ASP A 103 19.01 9.89 -1.04
C ASP A 103 20.04 9.70 0.10
N GLU A 104 21.11 10.48 0.08
CA GLU A 104 22.19 10.39 1.07
C GLU A 104 21.74 10.70 2.52
N TRP A 105 20.51 11.20 2.69
CA TRP A 105 19.90 11.51 3.98
C TRP A 105 18.84 10.49 4.40
N GLY A 106 18.64 9.43 3.61
CA GLY A 106 17.67 8.37 3.88
C GLY A 106 16.23 8.69 3.48
N ASN A 107 15.99 9.82 2.82
CA ASN A 107 14.68 10.14 2.25
C ASN A 107 14.48 9.33 0.97
N ILE A 108 13.24 8.97 0.73
CA ILE A 108 12.88 8.13 -0.42
C ILE A 108 12.73 9.04 -1.64
N GLY A 109 13.82 9.18 -2.38
CA GLY A 109 13.85 9.76 -3.72
C GLY A 109 13.80 8.60 -4.70
N THR A 110 12.59 8.10 -4.93
CA THR A 110 12.27 7.08 -5.94
C THR A 110 13.10 7.18 -7.23
#